data_AF-G2DYJ7-F1
#
_entry.id   AF-G2DYJ7-F1
#
_cell.length_a   1.000
_cell.length_b   1.000
_cell.length_c   1.000
_cell.angle_alpha   90.00
_cell.angle_beta   90.00
_cell.angle_gamma   90.00
#
_symmetry.space_group_name_H-M   'P 1'
#
loop_
_entity.id
_entity.type
_entity.pdbx_description
1 polymer ?
#
loop_
_entity_poly.entity_id
_entity_poly.type
_entity_poly.pdbx_seq_one_letter_code
_entity_poly.pdbx_strand_id
1 'polypeptide(L)'
;MSVITNRYEILFLYEAKDCNPNGDPLDENRPRTDPETGEATVSDVRIKRTVRDYFLSLEPDVEKRLAAGREVLIRDTLKADGHLAEGKDRAEQFLGEAAKGKKGEAKRQALQDAALGGCIDARLFGATLPLGPKEPSLQLTGPAQFSAFNRSLHRVSPTLVQQTAAYAGSASANQKSFAERWLLPYALIAAYGVVNETAARTTGLTETDLNLLLEGLWRGTAALNTHSKLGHDPLLLVAAQYQPGYRLGALPRRLALSEKTGEDTALRSTRDFQLDVGELLAAWCDYPALTELRVMQDPRLRCRSGAQSGLLAELAGQAGLKVTALDL
;
A
#
# COMPACT_ATOMS: atom_id res chain seq x y z
N MET A 1 21.99 10.83 -0.97
CA MET A 1 20.88 11.55 -1.63
C MET A 1 20.23 12.46 -0.60
N SER A 2 19.59 13.55 -1.03
CA SER A 2 18.93 14.47 -0.10
C SER A 2 17.63 13.88 0.44
N VAL A 3 17.34 14.18 1.72
CA VAL A 3 16.05 13.91 2.35
C VAL A 3 14.96 14.69 1.62
N ILE A 4 13.76 14.12 1.49
CA ILE A 4 12.64 14.82 0.85
C ILE A 4 12.29 16.10 1.61
N THR A 5 12.03 17.16 0.87
CA THR A 5 11.66 18.46 1.44
C THR A 5 10.22 18.85 1.17
N ASN A 6 9.61 18.28 0.12
CA ASN A 6 8.23 18.53 -0.29
C ASN A 6 7.27 17.50 0.32
N ARG A 7 6.00 17.90 0.48
CA ARG A 7 4.92 16.99 0.88
C ARG A 7 4.38 16.28 -0.34
N TYR A 8 4.00 15.02 -0.20
CA TYR A 8 3.28 14.30 -1.24
C TYR A 8 1.94 13.75 -0.74
N GLU A 9 0.93 13.78 -1.59
CA GLU A 9 -0.26 12.93 -1.44
C GLU A 9 -0.24 11.86 -2.53
N ILE A 10 -0.50 10.62 -2.13
CA ILE A 10 -0.56 9.46 -3.02
C ILE A 10 -2.03 9.11 -3.22
N LEU A 11 -2.46 9.06 -4.47
CA LEU A 11 -3.71 8.44 -4.90
C LEU A 11 -3.36 7.21 -5.73
N PHE A 12 -3.75 6.03 -5.27
CA PHE A 12 -3.47 4.77 -5.95
C PHE A 12 -4.76 3.99 -6.19
N LEU A 13 -5.15 3.85 -7.45
CA LEU A 13 -6.26 3.03 -7.89
C LEU A 13 -5.75 1.72 -8.46
N TYR A 14 -6.34 0.63 -8.01
CA TYR A 14 -6.14 -0.70 -8.56
C TYR A 14 -7.47 -1.46 -8.55
N GLU A 15 -7.65 -2.35 -9.51
CA GLU A 15 -8.80 -3.25 -9.51
C GLU A 15 -8.46 -4.54 -8.76
N ALA A 16 -9.49 -5.11 -8.14
CA ALA A 16 -9.51 -6.46 -7.59
C ALA A 16 -10.62 -7.23 -8.28
N LYS A 17 -10.24 -8.08 -9.24
CA LYS A 17 -11.15 -8.89 -10.05
C LYS A 17 -11.05 -10.37 -9.69
N ASP A 18 -12.20 -10.99 -9.46
CA ASP A 18 -12.34 -12.41 -9.10
C ASP A 18 -11.40 -12.86 -7.94
N CYS A 19 -11.09 -11.93 -7.04
CA CYS A 19 -10.10 -12.13 -5.99
C CYS A 19 -10.53 -11.51 -4.67
N ASN A 20 -9.76 -11.75 -3.62
CA ASN A 20 -10.03 -11.22 -2.30
C ASN A 20 -8.98 -10.16 -1.95
N PRO A 21 -9.28 -8.85 -1.95
CA PRO A 21 -8.26 -7.84 -1.72
C PRO A 21 -7.76 -7.83 -0.28
N ASN A 22 -8.66 -7.86 0.69
CA ASN A 22 -8.34 -7.94 2.12
C ASN A 22 -9.38 -8.81 2.83
N GLY A 23 -9.02 -10.05 3.15
CA GLY A 23 -9.88 -10.95 3.90
C GLY A 23 -9.88 -10.62 5.39
N ASP A 24 -11.00 -10.92 6.06
CA ASP A 24 -11.09 -10.85 7.51
C ASP A 24 -10.84 -12.24 8.13
N PRO A 25 -9.72 -12.45 8.84
CA PRO A 25 -9.42 -13.75 9.45
C PRO A 25 -10.43 -14.15 10.54
N LEU A 26 -11.25 -13.22 11.05
CA LEU A 26 -12.30 -13.51 12.03
C LEU A 26 -13.67 -13.82 11.39
N ASP A 27 -13.83 -13.59 10.09
CA ASP A 27 -15.08 -13.80 9.34
C ASP A 27 -14.80 -14.66 8.10
N GLU A 28 -14.33 -15.90 8.32
CA GLU A 28 -14.10 -16.90 7.26
C GLU A 28 -13.25 -16.41 6.08
N ASN A 29 -12.34 -15.46 6.34
CA ASN A 29 -11.53 -14.78 5.33
C ASN A 29 -12.37 -14.07 4.25
N ARG A 30 -13.62 -13.70 4.54
CA ARG A 30 -14.48 -12.89 3.65
C ARG A 30 -13.82 -11.55 3.34
N PRO A 31 -13.92 -11.02 2.10
CA PRO A 31 -13.49 -9.66 1.81
C PRO A 31 -14.14 -8.68 2.78
N ARG A 32 -13.33 -7.84 3.43
CA ARG A 32 -13.84 -6.81 4.33
C ARG A 32 -14.71 -5.82 3.55
N THR A 33 -15.91 -5.56 4.06
CA THR A 33 -16.85 -4.59 3.49
C THR A 33 -17.40 -3.71 4.60
N ASP A 34 -17.68 -2.45 4.30
CA ASP A 34 -18.43 -1.57 5.18
C ASP A 34 -19.90 -2.03 5.22
N PRO A 35 -20.49 -2.28 6.40
CA PRO A 35 -21.85 -2.79 6.51
C PRO A 35 -22.93 -1.78 6.09
N GLU A 36 -22.65 -0.47 6.17
CA GLU A 36 -23.62 0.58 5.85
C GLU A 36 -23.56 0.94 4.36
N THR A 37 -22.36 1.11 3.79
CA THR A 37 -22.19 1.53 2.39
C THR A 37 -22.07 0.35 1.43
N GLY A 38 -21.66 -0.82 1.91
CA GLY A 38 -21.36 -2.00 1.09
C GLY A 38 -20.09 -1.85 0.25
N GLU A 39 -19.25 -0.84 0.51
CA GLU A 39 -17.95 -0.68 -0.14
C GLU A 39 -16.95 -1.71 0.41
N ALA A 40 -16.07 -2.23 -0.46
CA ALA A 40 -14.92 -3.01 -0.01
C ALA A 40 -13.98 -2.11 0.80
N THR A 41 -13.35 -2.67 1.83
CA THR A 41 -12.35 -1.96 2.64
C THR A 41 -11.01 -2.72 2.64
N VAL A 42 -9.92 -1.99 2.45
CA VAL A 42 -8.56 -2.50 2.49
C VAL A 42 -7.76 -1.71 3.51
N SER A 43 -7.20 -2.41 4.48
CA SER A 43 -6.42 -1.79 5.55
C SER A 43 -5.12 -1.17 5.05
N ASP A 44 -4.64 -0.13 5.72
CA ASP A 44 -3.32 0.45 5.44
C ASP A 44 -2.19 -0.59 5.60
N VAL A 45 -2.30 -1.47 6.60
CA VAL A 45 -1.32 -2.54 6.85
C VAL A 45 -1.25 -3.52 5.68
N ARG A 46 -2.37 -3.78 4.98
CA ARG A 46 -2.38 -4.63 3.78
C ARG A 46 -1.61 -3.98 2.64
N ILE A 47 -1.79 -2.68 2.42
CA ILE A 47 -1.04 -1.93 1.39
C ILE A 47 0.45 -1.92 1.72
N LYS A 48 0.81 -1.58 2.96
CA LYS A 48 2.20 -1.57 3.43
C LYS A 48 2.84 -2.96 3.30
N ARG A 49 2.08 -4.04 3.54
CA ARG A 49 2.55 -5.42 3.35
C ARG A 49 2.87 -5.72 1.88
N THR A 50 1.98 -5.36 0.95
CA THR A 50 2.26 -5.54 -0.49
C THR A 50 3.57 -4.86 -0.91
N VAL A 51 3.81 -3.64 -0.44
CA VAL A 51 5.06 -2.92 -0.70
C VAL A 51 6.28 -3.61 -0.08
N ARG A 52 6.17 -4.09 1.16
CA ARG A 52 7.25 -4.85 1.84
C ARG A 52 7.56 -6.17 1.13
N ASP A 53 6.54 -6.91 0.74
CA ASP A 53 6.69 -8.18 0.01
C ASP A 53 7.39 -7.96 -1.33
N TYR A 54 7.11 -6.83 -1.99
CA TYR A 54 7.83 -6.41 -3.20
C TYR A 54 9.31 -6.07 -2.92
N PHE A 55 9.64 -5.34 -1.85
CA PHE A 55 11.04 -5.09 -1.51
C PHE A 55 11.82 -6.38 -1.22
N LEU A 56 11.16 -7.37 -0.61
CA LEU A 56 11.76 -8.68 -0.36
C LEU A 56 12.01 -9.47 -1.66
N SER A 57 11.19 -9.28 -2.69
CA SER A 57 11.34 -9.99 -3.97
C SER A 57 12.46 -9.44 -4.85
N LEU A 58 12.84 -8.17 -4.68
CA LEU A 58 13.91 -7.53 -5.45
C LEU A 58 15.31 -8.08 -5.17
N GLU A 59 15.56 -8.45 -3.92
CA GLU A 59 16.82 -9.05 -3.49
C GLU A 59 16.50 -10.00 -2.34
N PRO A 60 16.53 -11.33 -2.52
CA PRO A 60 16.16 -12.29 -1.47
C PRO A 60 17.19 -12.36 -0.32
N ASP A 61 18.45 -12.02 -0.58
CA ASP A 61 19.54 -12.11 0.39
C ASP A 61 19.48 -11.01 1.47
N VAL A 62 19.55 -11.41 2.74
CA VAL A 62 19.44 -10.50 3.89
C VAL A 62 20.66 -9.60 4.02
N GLU A 63 21.87 -10.13 3.83
CA GLU A 63 23.11 -9.38 4.02
C GLU A 63 23.24 -8.29 2.94
N LYS A 64 22.89 -8.62 1.69
CA LYS A 64 22.86 -7.64 0.60
C LYS A 64 21.83 -6.55 0.82
N ARG A 65 20.61 -6.90 1.24
CA ARG A 65 19.58 -5.91 1.57
C ARG A 65 20.02 -5.00 2.72
N LEU A 66 20.58 -5.56 3.79
CA LEU A 66 21.11 -4.79 4.92
C LEU A 66 22.23 -3.83 4.48
N ALA A 67 23.19 -4.31 3.69
CA ALA A 67 24.29 -3.50 3.16
C ALA A 67 23.78 -2.37 2.24
N ALA A 68 22.70 -2.61 1.51
CA ALA A 68 22.04 -1.59 0.68
C ALA A 68 21.08 -0.68 1.46
N GLY A 69 20.86 -0.92 2.75
CA GLY A 69 19.86 -0.20 3.56
C GLY A 69 18.42 -0.46 3.14
N ARG A 70 18.14 -1.62 2.53
CA ARG A 70 16.85 -2.01 1.93
C ARG A 70 16.22 -3.25 2.58
N GLU A 71 16.68 -3.63 3.77
CA GLU A 71 16.05 -4.72 4.51
C GLU A 71 14.63 -4.32 4.95
N VAL A 72 13.78 -5.32 5.19
CA VAL A 72 12.42 -5.12 5.71
C VAL A 72 12.39 -5.57 7.16
N LEU A 73 12.16 -4.62 8.06
CA LEU A 73 12.11 -4.81 9.50
C LEU A 73 10.90 -5.67 9.90
N ILE A 74 9.72 -5.30 9.43
CA ILE A 74 8.45 -5.92 9.82
C ILE A 74 8.13 -7.09 8.89
N ARG A 75 8.62 -8.29 9.27
CA ARG A 75 8.32 -9.58 8.62
C ARG A 75 8.56 -10.74 9.58
N ASP A 76 7.97 -11.89 9.26
CA ASP A 76 8.24 -13.13 9.98
C ASP A 76 9.68 -13.57 9.70
N THR A 77 10.40 -13.94 10.75
CA THR A 77 11.74 -14.54 10.65
C THR A 77 11.84 -15.70 11.63
N LEU A 78 12.73 -16.65 11.35
CA LEU A 78 12.95 -17.82 12.19
C LEU A 78 14.24 -17.67 12.98
N LYS A 79 14.21 -18.14 14.22
CA LYS A 79 15.39 -18.38 15.06
C LYS A 79 16.14 -19.63 14.55
N ALA A 80 17.37 -19.82 15.02
CA ALA A 80 18.19 -20.98 14.65
C ALA A 80 17.57 -22.33 15.04
N ASP A 81 16.64 -22.33 16.01
CA ASP A 81 15.88 -23.50 16.47
C ASP A 81 14.60 -23.76 15.63
N GLY A 82 14.32 -22.92 14.62
CA GLY A 82 13.13 -23.04 13.77
C GLY A 82 11.86 -22.39 14.33
N HIS A 83 11.91 -21.76 15.51
CA HIS A 83 10.78 -20.99 16.06
C HIS A 83 10.71 -19.56 15.49
N LEU A 84 9.53 -18.93 15.54
CA LEU A 84 9.36 -17.54 15.12
C LEU A 84 10.16 -16.59 16.03
N ALA A 85 10.84 -15.63 15.41
CA ALA A 85 11.54 -14.56 16.10
C ALA A 85 10.54 -13.58 16.74
N GLU A 86 10.84 -13.13 17.95
CA GLU A 86 10.08 -12.10 18.64
C GLU A 86 10.54 -10.70 18.20
N GLY A 87 9.75 -9.68 18.54
CA GLY A 87 10.12 -8.28 18.25
C GLY A 87 11.46 -7.87 18.85
N LYS A 88 11.85 -8.47 19.98
CA LYS A 88 13.17 -8.26 20.60
C LYS A 88 14.29 -8.85 19.75
N ASP A 89 14.13 -10.07 19.25
CA ASP A 89 15.12 -10.74 18.41
C ASP A 89 15.34 -9.94 17.11
N ARG A 90 14.25 -9.45 16.52
CA ARG A 90 14.32 -8.54 15.37
C ARG A 90 15.06 -7.26 15.68
N ALA A 91 14.78 -6.59 16.81
CA ALA A 91 15.48 -5.37 17.19
C ALA A 91 16.99 -5.61 17.37
N GLU A 92 17.37 -6.73 18.01
CA GLU A 92 18.78 -7.06 18.28
C GLU A 92 19.57 -7.48 17.04
N GLN A 93 18.90 -7.93 15.97
CA GLN A 93 19.54 -8.27 14.69
C GLN A 93 20.24 -7.08 14.02
N PHE A 94 19.73 -5.87 14.22
CA PHE A 94 20.29 -4.65 13.61
C PHE A 94 21.36 -4.01 14.48
N LEU A 95 21.47 -4.40 15.76
CA LEU A 95 22.50 -3.88 16.66
C LEU A 95 23.83 -4.60 16.39
N GLY A 96 24.84 -3.84 15.97
CA GLY A 96 26.23 -4.32 15.97
C GLY A 96 26.70 -4.72 17.36
N GLU A 97 27.72 -5.58 17.46
CA GLU A 97 28.19 -6.14 18.74
C GLU A 97 28.54 -5.06 19.77
N ALA A 98 29.15 -3.96 19.33
CA ALA A 98 29.50 -2.81 20.18
C ALA A 98 28.28 -2.07 20.77
N ALA A 99 27.10 -2.23 20.17
CA ALA A 99 25.85 -1.62 20.65
C ALA A 99 25.02 -2.54 21.56
N LYS A 100 25.28 -3.85 21.56
CA LYS A 100 24.58 -4.83 22.42
C LYS A 100 24.86 -4.62 23.92
N GLY A 101 25.99 -4.00 24.26
CA GLY A 101 26.36 -3.64 25.64
C GLY A 101 25.84 -2.29 26.13
N LYS A 102 25.27 -1.45 25.25
CA LYS A 102 24.75 -0.12 25.61
C LYS A 102 23.41 -0.27 26.36
N LYS A 103 23.12 0.67 27.26
CA LYS A 103 21.87 0.72 28.04
C LYS A 103 21.19 2.09 27.93
N GLY A 104 19.89 2.14 28.18
CA GLY A 104 19.10 3.37 28.17
C GLY A 104 19.20 4.12 26.84
N GLU A 105 19.38 5.43 26.90
CA GLU A 105 19.35 6.31 25.73
C GLU A 105 20.39 5.95 24.65
N ALA A 106 21.58 5.51 25.07
CA ALA A 106 22.63 5.12 24.13
C ALA A 106 22.26 3.86 23.31
N LYS A 107 21.48 2.93 23.89
CA LYS A 107 20.94 1.77 23.17
C LYS A 107 19.80 2.18 22.25
N ARG A 108 18.93 3.07 22.72
CA ARG A 108 17.81 3.63 21.95
C ARG A 108 18.30 4.31 20.68
N GLN A 109 19.29 5.20 20.79
CA GLN A 109 19.87 5.89 19.64
C GLN A 109 20.54 4.92 18.67
N ALA A 110 21.34 3.97 19.18
CA ALA A 110 21.99 2.98 18.33
C ALA A 110 20.99 2.10 17.56
N LEU A 111 19.88 1.71 18.19
CA LEU A 111 18.82 0.95 17.53
C LEU A 111 18.10 1.78 16.47
N GLN A 112 17.82 3.05 16.78
CA GLN A 112 17.22 3.98 15.82
C GLN A 112 18.10 4.16 14.59
N ASP A 113 19.39 4.43 14.78
CA ASP A 113 20.34 4.63 13.67
C ASP A 113 20.47 3.36 12.83
N ALA A 114 20.54 2.20 13.47
CA ALA A 114 20.62 0.91 12.78
C ALA A 114 19.34 0.58 11.99
N ALA A 115 18.16 0.81 12.59
CA ALA A 115 16.88 0.57 11.94
C ALA A 115 16.68 1.49 10.74
N LEU A 116 16.96 2.79 10.89
CA LEU A 116 16.81 3.76 9.80
C LEU A 116 17.89 3.58 8.72
N GLY A 117 19.12 3.21 9.10
CA GLY A 117 20.20 2.94 8.15
C GLY A 117 19.98 1.64 7.35
N GLY A 118 19.50 0.59 8.02
CA GLY A 118 19.39 -0.76 7.44
C GLY A 118 18.04 -1.08 6.79
N CYS A 119 16.94 -0.48 7.27
CA CYS A 119 15.59 -0.89 6.90
C CYS A 119 14.80 0.20 6.17
N ILE A 120 14.40 -0.09 4.94
CA ILE A 120 13.62 0.84 4.13
C ILE A 120 12.20 1.01 4.67
N ASP A 121 11.56 -0.05 5.16
CA ASP A 121 10.20 0.04 5.69
C ASP A 121 10.13 0.81 7.02
N ALA A 122 11.20 0.80 7.81
CA ALA A 122 11.34 1.67 8.97
C ALA A 122 11.46 3.15 8.57
N ARG A 123 12.24 3.46 7.52
CA ARG A 123 12.34 4.82 6.95
C ARG A 123 11.03 5.30 6.34
N LEU A 124 10.27 4.42 5.70
CA LEU A 124 8.99 4.75 5.04
C LEU A 124 7.82 4.83 6.04
N PHE A 125 7.58 3.74 6.76
CA PHE A 125 6.34 3.51 7.53
C PHE A 125 6.53 3.65 9.04
N GLY A 126 7.78 3.70 9.50
CA GLY A 126 8.10 3.68 10.92
C GLY A 126 7.95 2.29 11.52
N ALA A 127 8.25 2.19 12.82
CA ALA A 127 8.20 0.95 13.56
C ALA A 127 8.15 1.19 15.06
N THR A 128 7.60 0.22 15.79
CA THR A 128 7.70 0.14 17.25
C THR A 128 8.58 -1.04 17.61
N LEU A 129 9.73 -0.77 18.25
CA LEU A 129 10.71 -1.80 18.62
C LEU A 129 10.89 -1.87 20.14
N PRO A 130 10.81 -3.07 20.75
CA PRO A 130 11.04 -3.23 22.18
C PRO A 130 12.53 -3.08 22.51
N LEU A 131 12.85 -2.36 23.60
CA LEU A 131 14.24 -2.16 24.06
C LEU A 131 14.65 -3.11 25.19
N GLY A 132 13.66 -3.66 25.91
CA GLY A 132 13.86 -4.60 27.02
C GLY A 132 12.68 -4.59 27.99
N PRO A 133 12.66 -5.52 28.97
CA PRO A 133 11.64 -5.53 30.00
C PRO A 133 11.74 -4.25 30.84
N LYS A 134 10.62 -3.52 30.95
CA LYS A 134 10.48 -2.23 31.68
C LYS A 134 11.13 -1.01 31.01
N GLU A 135 11.64 -1.11 29.79
CA GLU A 135 12.09 0.05 29.01
C GLU A 135 11.01 0.48 28.00
N PRO A 136 10.75 1.80 27.84
CA PRO A 136 9.79 2.26 26.85
C PRO A 136 10.28 1.92 25.44
N SER A 137 9.42 1.32 24.63
CA SER A 137 9.75 0.97 23.24
C SER A 137 10.27 2.17 22.44
N LEU A 138 11.18 1.91 21.51
CA LEU A 138 11.51 2.86 20.47
C LEU A 138 10.30 2.98 19.54
N GLN A 139 9.84 4.21 19.33
CA GLN A 139 8.73 4.52 18.42
C GLN A 139 9.26 5.43 17.33
N LEU A 140 9.20 4.95 16.09
CA LEU A 140 9.56 5.70 14.90
C LEU A 140 8.28 6.01 14.13
N THR A 141 7.98 7.29 13.95
CA THR A 141 6.87 7.73 13.11
C THR A 141 7.35 7.82 11.67
N GLY A 142 6.83 6.94 10.81
CA GLY A 142 7.14 6.97 9.39
C GLY A 142 6.50 8.16 8.66
N PRO A 143 7.20 8.78 7.71
CA PRO A 143 6.67 9.82 6.85
C PRO A 143 5.54 9.37 5.92
N ALA A 144 5.53 8.12 5.45
CA ALA A 144 4.49 7.59 4.56
C ALA A 144 3.36 6.92 5.37
N GLN A 145 2.18 7.55 5.39
CA GLN A 145 0.99 7.04 6.07
C GLN A 145 -0.16 6.90 5.08
N PHE A 146 -0.87 5.77 5.12
CA PHE A 146 -2.07 5.52 4.32
C PHE A 146 -3.31 5.61 5.20
N SER A 147 -4.46 5.89 4.59
CA SER A 147 -5.76 5.80 5.27
C SER A 147 -5.92 4.44 5.92
N ALA A 148 -6.35 4.42 7.18
CA ALA A 148 -6.59 3.19 7.94
C ALA A 148 -7.48 2.20 7.16
N PHE A 149 -8.49 2.72 6.45
CA PHE A 149 -9.25 1.98 5.45
C PHE A 149 -9.25 2.71 4.11
N ASN A 150 -8.93 1.97 3.06
CA ASN A 150 -8.97 2.36 1.66
C ASN A 150 -10.16 1.65 1.00
N ARG A 151 -11.00 2.39 0.30
CA ARG A 151 -12.35 1.93 -0.05
C ARG A 151 -12.50 1.70 -1.55
N SER A 152 -13.42 0.82 -1.94
CA SER A 152 -13.88 0.80 -3.33
C SER A 152 -14.63 2.09 -3.67
N LEU A 153 -14.57 2.53 -4.93
CA LEU A 153 -15.32 3.70 -5.42
C LEU A 153 -16.80 3.40 -5.72
N HIS A 154 -17.26 2.21 -5.37
CA HIS A 154 -18.62 1.73 -5.61
C HIS A 154 -18.95 0.60 -4.62
N ARG A 155 -20.23 0.30 -4.45
CA ARG A 155 -20.69 -0.84 -3.67
C ARG A 155 -20.25 -2.16 -4.33
N VAL A 156 -19.87 -3.15 -3.52
CA VAL A 156 -19.46 -4.48 -3.99
C VAL A 156 -20.39 -5.57 -3.47
N SER A 157 -20.33 -6.76 -4.09
CA SER A 157 -21.04 -7.95 -3.61
C SER A 157 -20.09 -9.14 -3.55
N PRO A 158 -19.60 -9.53 -2.36
CA PRO A 158 -18.80 -10.73 -2.20
C PRO A 158 -19.57 -11.98 -2.64
N THR A 159 -18.90 -12.85 -3.40
CA THR A 159 -19.44 -14.11 -3.90
C THR A 159 -18.71 -15.29 -3.26
N LEU A 160 -19.46 -16.27 -2.78
CA LEU A 160 -18.94 -17.53 -2.27
C LEU A 160 -18.75 -18.51 -3.43
N VAL A 161 -17.55 -19.09 -3.52
CA VAL A 161 -17.21 -20.16 -4.45
C VAL A 161 -16.83 -21.39 -3.64
N GLN A 162 -17.50 -22.51 -3.93
CA GLN A 162 -17.17 -23.80 -3.33
C GLN A 162 -16.17 -24.54 -4.22
N GLN A 163 -15.16 -25.12 -3.58
CA GLN A 163 -14.11 -25.91 -4.19
C GLN A 163 -14.10 -27.31 -3.59
N THR A 164 -13.68 -28.30 -4.35
CA THR A 164 -13.51 -29.68 -3.86
C THR A 164 -12.03 -29.96 -3.65
N ALA A 165 -11.63 -30.30 -2.44
CA ALA A 165 -10.29 -30.75 -2.13
C ALA A 165 -10.03 -32.14 -2.73
N ALA A 166 -8.82 -32.36 -3.24
CA ALA A 166 -8.43 -33.65 -3.81
C ALA A 166 -8.27 -34.75 -2.75
N TYR A 167 -8.04 -34.36 -1.50
CA TYR A 167 -7.75 -35.27 -0.39
C TYR A 167 -8.92 -35.35 0.60
N ALA A 168 -9.06 -36.51 1.24
CA ALA A 168 -10.00 -36.72 2.33
C ALA A 168 -9.45 -36.05 3.61
N GLY A 169 -10.30 -35.34 4.36
CA GLY A 169 -9.90 -34.61 5.57
C GLY A 169 -9.50 -35.51 6.75
N SER A 170 -9.71 -36.82 6.66
CA SER A 170 -9.25 -37.81 7.64
C SER A 170 -9.04 -39.18 6.97
N ALA A 171 -8.26 -40.05 7.63
CA ALA A 171 -7.95 -41.40 7.14
C ALA A 171 -9.17 -42.31 6.94
N SER A 172 -10.33 -41.96 7.53
CA SER A 172 -11.58 -42.72 7.48
C SER A 172 -12.67 -42.04 6.64
N ALA A 173 -12.39 -40.91 6.00
CA ALA A 173 -13.39 -40.17 5.23
C ALA A 173 -13.58 -40.76 3.82
N ASN A 174 -14.81 -41.20 3.54
CA ASN A 174 -15.25 -41.69 2.22
C ASN A 174 -15.71 -40.57 1.27
N GLN A 175 -15.61 -39.30 1.68
CA GLN A 175 -15.99 -38.13 0.88
C GLN A 175 -14.84 -37.12 0.80
N LYS A 176 -14.70 -36.46 -0.35
CA LYS A 176 -13.75 -35.35 -0.53
C LYS A 176 -14.17 -34.16 0.35
N SER A 177 -13.20 -33.47 0.93
CA SER A 177 -13.46 -32.25 1.69
C SER A 177 -13.85 -31.10 0.77
N PHE A 178 -14.78 -30.24 1.19
CA PHE A 178 -15.09 -28.99 0.49
C PHE A 178 -14.32 -27.85 1.13
N ALA A 179 -13.86 -26.91 0.31
CA ALA A 179 -13.25 -25.67 0.74
C ALA A 179 -14.05 -24.51 0.18
N GLU A 180 -14.26 -23.48 0.99
CA GLU A 180 -15.01 -22.31 0.60
C GLU A 180 -14.08 -21.12 0.40
N ARG A 181 -14.40 -20.30 -0.59
CA ARG A 181 -13.64 -19.09 -0.89
C ARG A 181 -14.58 -17.95 -1.23
N TRP A 182 -14.42 -16.87 -0.49
CA TRP A 182 -15.03 -15.59 -0.82
C TRP A 182 -14.13 -14.78 -1.75
N LEU A 183 -14.73 -14.23 -2.80
CA LEU A 183 -14.09 -13.32 -3.75
C LEU A 183 -15.00 -12.13 -4.06
N LEU A 184 -14.40 -11.04 -4.51
CA LEU A 184 -15.11 -9.94 -5.14
C LEU A 184 -15.05 -10.17 -6.66
N PRO A 185 -16.20 -10.20 -7.36
CA PRO A 185 -16.21 -10.23 -8.83
C PRO A 185 -15.47 -9.03 -9.41
N TYR A 186 -15.66 -7.85 -8.82
CA TYR A 186 -14.94 -6.63 -9.17
C TYR A 186 -14.99 -5.61 -8.04
N ALA A 187 -13.88 -4.91 -7.84
CA ALA A 187 -13.80 -3.72 -7.01
C ALA A 187 -12.72 -2.78 -7.54
N LEU A 188 -13.05 -1.52 -7.78
CA LEU A 188 -12.06 -0.47 -8.01
C LEU A 188 -11.69 0.17 -6.67
N ILE A 189 -10.54 -0.18 -6.10
CA ILE A 189 -10.08 0.30 -4.79
C ILE A 189 -9.31 1.61 -4.97
N ALA A 190 -9.65 2.62 -4.15
CA ALA A 190 -8.92 3.87 -4.04
C ALA A 190 -8.13 3.94 -2.74
N ALA A 191 -6.82 3.76 -2.85
CA ALA A 191 -5.88 3.97 -1.77
C ALA A 191 -5.40 5.42 -1.70
N TYR A 192 -5.36 5.96 -0.49
CA TYR A 192 -4.86 7.31 -0.22
C TYR A 192 -3.77 7.29 0.82
N GLY A 193 -2.68 8.00 0.53
CA GLY A 193 -1.57 8.18 1.45
C GLY A 193 -1.00 9.57 1.42
N VAL A 194 -0.19 9.87 2.43
CA VAL A 194 0.56 11.13 2.57
C VAL A 194 2.00 10.77 2.89
N VAL A 195 2.94 11.44 2.24
CA VAL A 195 4.37 11.41 2.59
C VAL A 195 4.74 12.77 3.17
N ASN A 196 5.04 12.77 4.47
CA ASN A 196 5.27 13.96 5.28
C ASN A 196 6.76 14.31 5.35
N GLU A 197 7.12 15.45 4.78
CA GLU A 197 8.46 16.02 4.77
C GLU A 197 9.03 16.32 6.16
N THR A 198 8.19 16.63 7.14
CA THR A 198 8.63 16.90 8.52
C THR A 198 9.11 15.61 9.19
N ALA A 199 8.35 14.52 9.05
CA ALA A 199 8.75 13.20 9.58
C ALA A 199 9.92 12.59 8.79
N ALA A 200 10.07 12.94 7.51
CA ALA A 200 11.20 12.53 6.69
C ALA A 200 12.54 13.06 7.22
N ARG A 201 12.56 14.25 7.85
CA ARG A 201 13.78 14.79 8.49
C ARG A 201 14.31 13.90 9.60
N THR A 202 13.41 13.27 10.36
CA THR A 202 13.78 12.36 11.46
C THR A 202 14.18 10.98 10.94
N THR A 203 13.50 10.48 9.92
CA THR A 203 13.71 9.12 9.38
C THR A 203 14.79 9.05 8.29
N GLY A 204 15.16 10.19 7.72
CA GLY A 204 16.09 10.27 6.60
C GLY A 204 15.51 9.81 5.27
N LEU A 205 14.18 9.74 5.10
CA LEU A 205 13.55 9.29 3.86
C LEU A 205 14.01 10.16 2.67
N THR A 206 14.53 9.49 1.64
CA THR A 206 15.05 10.13 0.43
C THR A 206 14.10 10.00 -0.75
N GLU A 207 14.35 10.77 -1.81
CA GLU A 207 13.57 10.68 -3.06
C GLU A 207 13.64 9.27 -3.69
N THR A 208 14.75 8.55 -3.53
CA THR A 208 14.85 7.15 -4.00
C THR A 208 14.00 6.20 -3.18
N ASP A 209 13.89 6.40 -1.86
CA ASP A 209 12.96 5.61 -1.04
C ASP A 209 11.50 5.87 -1.46
N LEU A 210 11.16 7.12 -1.78
CA LEU A 210 9.84 7.47 -2.32
C LEU A 210 9.57 6.78 -3.66
N ASN A 211 10.53 6.80 -4.59
CA ASN A 211 10.36 6.13 -5.88
C ASN A 211 10.19 4.62 -5.71
N LEU A 212 10.96 3.98 -4.81
CA LEU A 212 10.77 2.56 -4.47
C LEU A 212 9.39 2.29 -3.84
N LEU A 213 8.87 3.19 -3.00
CA LEU A 213 7.49 3.08 -2.50
C LEU A 213 6.47 3.10 -3.64
N LEU A 214 6.60 4.04 -4.59
CA LEU A 214 5.71 4.14 -5.75
C LEU A 214 5.81 2.91 -6.65
N GLU A 215 7.03 2.41 -6.89
CA GLU A 215 7.28 1.17 -7.61
C GLU A 215 6.65 -0.02 -6.91
N GLY A 216 6.79 -0.13 -5.58
CA GLY A 216 6.18 -1.18 -4.79
C GLY A 216 4.65 -1.12 -4.73
N LEU A 217 4.05 0.05 -4.79
CA LEU A 217 2.60 0.19 -4.95
C LEU A 217 2.15 -0.38 -6.31
N TRP A 218 2.84 0.00 -7.39
CA TRP A 218 2.49 -0.43 -8.74
C TRP A 218 2.88 -1.90 -8.98
N ARG A 219 4.17 -2.18 -9.07
CA ARG A 219 4.71 -3.51 -9.40
C ARG A 219 4.43 -4.54 -8.32
N GLY A 220 4.46 -4.16 -7.04
CA GLY A 220 4.14 -5.07 -5.95
C GLY A 220 2.69 -5.54 -5.96
N THR A 221 1.75 -4.63 -6.28
CA THR A 221 0.33 -4.99 -6.44
C THR A 221 0.13 -5.91 -7.65
N ALA A 222 0.76 -5.60 -8.80
CA ALA A 222 0.70 -6.44 -9.99
C ALA A 222 1.35 -7.83 -9.79
N ALA A 223 2.27 -7.97 -8.83
CA ALA A 223 2.96 -9.23 -8.53
C ALA A 223 2.22 -10.14 -7.54
N LEU A 224 1.00 -9.78 -7.11
CA LEU A 224 0.19 -10.57 -6.16
C LEU A 224 -0.40 -11.84 -6.81
N ASN A 225 0.45 -12.77 -7.21
CA ASN A 225 0.11 -13.95 -8.01
C ASN A 225 -0.26 -15.19 -7.18
N THR A 226 -0.78 -15.01 -5.97
CA THR A 226 -1.23 -16.14 -5.14
C THR A 226 -2.64 -16.56 -5.53
N HIS A 227 -3.00 -17.81 -5.21
CA HIS A 227 -4.32 -18.36 -5.54
C HIS A 227 -5.48 -17.42 -5.14
N SER A 228 -5.40 -16.76 -3.98
CA SER A 228 -6.44 -15.86 -3.46
C SER A 228 -6.34 -14.39 -3.92
N LYS A 229 -5.22 -13.99 -4.51
CA LYS A 229 -4.89 -12.59 -4.82
C LYS A 229 -4.69 -12.30 -6.31
N LEU A 230 -4.52 -13.30 -7.16
CA LEU A 230 -4.45 -13.11 -8.60
C LEU A 230 -5.70 -12.36 -9.09
N GLY A 231 -5.50 -11.26 -9.82
CA GLY A 231 -6.57 -10.31 -10.19
C GLY A 231 -6.46 -8.94 -9.52
N HIS A 232 -5.35 -8.65 -8.83
CA HIS A 232 -4.97 -7.28 -8.48
C HIS A 232 -4.22 -6.65 -9.64
N ASP A 233 -4.80 -5.61 -10.25
CA ASP A 233 -4.15 -4.89 -11.34
C ASP A 233 -4.11 -3.38 -11.04
N PRO A 234 -2.90 -2.77 -10.99
CA PRO A 234 -2.76 -1.33 -10.90
C PRO A 234 -3.41 -0.62 -12.08
N LEU A 235 -4.12 0.48 -11.83
CA LEU A 235 -4.80 1.24 -12.87
C LEU A 235 -4.36 2.71 -12.92
N LEU A 236 -4.14 3.34 -11.77
CA LEU A 236 -3.71 4.73 -11.69
C LEU A 236 -2.90 4.97 -10.43
N LEU A 237 -1.72 5.57 -10.56
CA LEU A 237 -0.92 6.03 -9.44
C LEU A 237 -0.56 7.49 -9.67
N VAL A 238 -0.95 8.34 -8.72
CA VAL A 238 -0.62 9.76 -8.71
C VAL A 238 0.14 10.07 -7.44
N ALA A 239 1.34 10.64 -7.58
CA ALA A 239 2.03 11.33 -6.49
C ALA A 239 1.90 12.84 -6.73
N ALA A 240 0.99 13.48 -6.00
CA ALA A 240 0.79 14.92 -6.03
C ALA A 240 1.79 15.60 -5.08
N GLN A 241 2.71 16.37 -5.63
CA GLN A 241 3.76 17.08 -4.89
C GLN A 241 3.29 18.49 -4.52
N TYR A 242 3.39 18.83 -3.24
CA TYR A 242 3.02 20.13 -2.69
C TYR A 242 4.21 20.82 -2.03
N GLN A 243 4.10 22.15 -1.91
CA GLN A 243 4.98 22.92 -1.04
C GLN A 243 4.97 22.35 0.41
N PRO A 244 6.08 22.47 1.15
CA PRO A 244 6.18 21.96 2.53
C PRO A 244 5.03 22.46 3.42
N GLY A 245 4.44 21.58 4.22
CA GLY A 245 3.32 21.92 5.11
C GLY A 245 1.92 21.92 4.48
N TYR A 246 1.81 21.88 3.14
CA TYR A 246 0.52 21.94 2.45
C TYR A 246 0.08 20.59 1.90
N ARG A 247 -1.24 20.36 1.89
CA ARG A 247 -1.89 19.21 1.24
C ARG A 247 -3.35 19.54 0.93
N LEU A 248 -3.90 19.01 -0.15
CA LEU A 248 -5.30 19.21 -0.52
C LEU A 248 -6.24 18.37 0.35
N GLY A 249 -5.86 17.13 0.65
CA GLY A 249 -6.61 16.18 1.46
C GLY A 249 -7.78 15.55 0.72
N ALA A 250 -8.19 14.35 1.15
CA ALA A 250 -9.41 13.66 0.70
C ALA A 250 -9.51 13.42 -0.83
N LEU A 251 -8.39 13.16 -1.51
CA LEU A 251 -8.37 12.96 -2.96
C LEU A 251 -9.39 11.91 -3.47
N PRO A 252 -9.55 10.73 -2.84
CA PRO A 252 -10.53 9.74 -3.31
C PRO A 252 -11.99 10.21 -3.24
N ARG A 253 -12.31 11.18 -2.38
CA ARG A 253 -13.69 11.69 -2.23
C ARG A 253 -14.12 12.62 -3.37
N ARG A 254 -13.18 12.99 -4.24
CA ARG A 254 -13.38 13.81 -5.43
C ARG A 254 -13.37 12.97 -6.72
N LEU A 255 -13.51 11.66 -6.55
CA LEU A 255 -13.64 10.69 -7.63
C LEU A 255 -15.04 10.11 -7.60
N ALA A 256 -15.59 9.87 -8.77
CA ALA A 256 -16.85 9.15 -8.91
C ALA A 256 -16.81 8.23 -10.14
N LEU A 257 -17.73 7.27 -10.19
CA LEU A 257 -17.95 6.46 -11.38
C LEU A 257 -19.12 7.02 -12.18
N SER A 258 -18.87 7.33 -13.44
CA SER A 258 -19.85 7.84 -14.41
C SER A 258 -20.08 6.83 -15.54
N GLU A 259 -21.16 7.00 -16.31
CA GLU A 259 -21.49 6.16 -17.48
C GLU A 259 -21.49 4.65 -17.17
N LYS A 260 -22.02 4.28 -16.00
CA LYS A 260 -22.02 2.89 -15.53
C LYS A 260 -22.94 1.99 -16.36
N THR A 261 -22.45 0.82 -16.77
CA THR A 261 -23.29 -0.23 -17.37
C THR A 261 -23.95 -1.05 -16.26
N GLY A 262 -25.04 -0.51 -15.71
CA GLY A 262 -25.82 -1.16 -14.64
C GLY A 262 -25.50 -0.64 -13.24
N GLU A 263 -25.94 -1.38 -12.23
CA GLU A 263 -25.72 -1.06 -10.82
C GLU A 263 -24.29 -1.39 -10.37
N ASP A 264 -23.85 -0.79 -9.26
CA ASP A 264 -22.48 -0.92 -8.73
C ASP A 264 -21.99 -2.37 -8.59
N THR A 265 -22.86 -3.29 -8.14
CA THR A 265 -22.52 -4.69 -7.91
C THR A 265 -22.44 -5.51 -9.21
N ALA A 266 -22.90 -4.96 -10.33
CA ALA A 266 -22.86 -5.59 -11.65
C ALA A 266 -21.57 -5.29 -12.43
N LEU A 267 -20.76 -4.31 -12.00
CA LEU A 267 -19.49 -3.95 -12.65
C LEU A 267 -18.50 -5.13 -12.66
N ARG A 268 -17.77 -5.33 -13.76
CA ARG A 268 -16.81 -6.44 -13.98
C ARG A 268 -15.46 -6.02 -14.57
N SER A 269 -15.35 -4.79 -15.06
CA SER A 269 -14.12 -4.24 -15.63
C SER A 269 -14.16 -2.72 -15.78
N THR A 270 -13.03 -2.12 -16.11
CA THR A 270 -12.93 -0.69 -16.50
C THR A 270 -13.72 -0.32 -17.75
N ARG A 271 -14.30 -1.28 -18.49
CA ARG A 271 -15.18 -1.02 -19.64
C ARG A 271 -16.60 -0.66 -19.22
N ASP A 272 -16.95 -0.92 -17.96
CA ASP A 272 -18.30 -0.78 -17.44
C ASP A 272 -18.56 0.61 -16.83
N PHE A 273 -17.58 1.51 -16.86
CA PHE A 273 -17.67 2.87 -16.32
C PHE A 273 -16.58 3.79 -16.90
N GLN A 274 -16.69 5.10 -16.62
CA GLN A 274 -15.58 6.05 -16.70
C GLN A 274 -15.33 6.67 -15.33
N LEU A 275 -14.05 6.89 -14.99
CA LEU A 275 -13.66 7.56 -13.75
C LEU A 275 -13.85 9.08 -13.91
N ASP A 276 -14.83 9.65 -13.22
CA ASP A 276 -14.97 11.10 -13.12
C ASP A 276 -13.88 11.67 -12.21
N VAL A 277 -13.09 12.57 -12.78
CA VAL A 277 -11.98 13.26 -12.11
C VAL A 277 -12.17 14.78 -12.11
N GLY A 278 -13.33 15.28 -12.55
CA GLY A 278 -13.56 16.71 -12.74
C GLY A 278 -13.41 17.52 -11.46
N GLU A 279 -14.02 17.05 -10.36
CA GLU A 279 -13.89 17.69 -9.05
C GLU A 279 -12.43 17.67 -8.54
N LEU A 280 -11.72 16.57 -8.76
CA LEU A 280 -10.32 16.44 -8.35
C LEU A 280 -9.41 17.40 -9.13
N LEU A 281 -9.58 17.48 -10.46
CA LEU A 281 -8.82 18.39 -11.31
C LEU A 281 -9.08 19.85 -10.95
N ALA A 282 -10.36 20.23 -10.79
CA ALA A 282 -10.72 21.58 -10.38
C ALA A 282 -10.09 21.95 -9.03
N ALA A 283 -10.16 21.05 -8.05
CA ALA A 283 -9.56 21.27 -6.74
C ALA A 283 -8.03 21.42 -6.79
N TRP A 284 -7.36 20.72 -7.72
CA TRP A 284 -5.91 20.90 -7.93
C TRP A 284 -5.57 22.21 -8.64
N CYS A 285 -6.35 22.63 -9.64
CA CYS A 285 -6.17 23.92 -10.32
C CYS A 285 -6.32 25.09 -9.34
N ASP A 286 -7.26 24.98 -8.40
CA ASP A 286 -7.54 26.01 -7.39
C ASP A 286 -6.60 25.95 -6.17
N TYR A 287 -5.56 25.09 -6.19
CA TYR A 287 -4.65 24.90 -5.05
C TYR A 287 -3.21 25.29 -5.39
N PRO A 288 -2.81 26.57 -5.20
CA PRO A 288 -1.50 27.09 -5.62
C PRO A 288 -0.28 26.41 -5.01
N ALA A 289 -0.45 25.71 -3.88
CA ALA A 289 0.62 24.97 -3.24
C ALA A 289 0.94 23.64 -3.94
N LEU A 290 0.10 23.18 -4.87
CA LEU A 290 0.42 22.05 -5.75
C LEU A 290 1.50 22.48 -6.74
N THR A 291 2.55 21.66 -6.84
CA THR A 291 3.72 21.97 -7.68
C THR A 291 3.85 21.04 -8.88
N GLU A 292 3.46 19.77 -8.73
CA GLU A 292 3.60 18.76 -9.77
C GLU A 292 2.68 17.56 -9.47
N LEU A 293 2.17 16.95 -10.52
CA LEU A 293 1.56 15.63 -10.49
C LEU A 293 2.49 14.63 -11.19
N ARG A 294 2.91 13.59 -10.48
CA ARG A 294 3.62 12.45 -11.10
C ARG A 294 2.65 11.31 -11.31
N VAL A 295 2.47 10.87 -12.55
CA VAL A 295 1.38 9.97 -12.94
C VAL A 295 1.89 8.72 -13.64
N MET A 296 1.42 7.56 -13.21
CA MET A 296 1.44 6.29 -13.94
C MET A 296 0.00 5.84 -14.13
N GLN A 297 -0.38 5.43 -15.35
CA GLN A 297 -1.76 5.04 -15.63
C GLN A 297 -1.79 3.88 -16.63
N ASP A 298 -2.64 2.89 -16.34
CA ASP A 298 -2.99 1.85 -17.29
C ASP A 298 -4.04 2.41 -18.27
N PRO A 299 -3.83 2.28 -19.59
CA PRO A 299 -4.73 2.84 -20.60
C PRO A 299 -6.13 2.24 -20.61
N ARG A 300 -6.35 1.10 -19.92
CA ARG A 300 -7.68 0.51 -19.71
C ARG A 300 -8.60 1.39 -18.87
N LEU A 301 -8.05 2.21 -17.96
CA LEU A 301 -8.84 3.11 -17.13
C LEU A 301 -9.04 4.44 -17.86
N ARG A 302 -10.28 4.72 -18.29
CA ARG A 302 -10.65 5.97 -18.93
C ARG A 302 -11.19 6.97 -17.91
N CYS A 303 -10.65 8.18 -17.93
CA CYS A 303 -11.09 9.29 -17.08
C CYS A 303 -12.00 10.24 -17.84
N ARG A 304 -12.82 10.99 -17.11
CA ARG A 304 -13.72 12.02 -17.62
C ARG A 304 -13.64 13.29 -16.79
N SER A 305 -13.70 14.44 -17.45
CA SER A 305 -13.90 15.75 -16.83
C SER A 305 -14.87 16.55 -17.68
N GLY A 306 -16.10 16.74 -17.19
CA GLY A 306 -17.17 17.38 -17.97
C GLY A 306 -17.48 16.60 -19.26
N ALA A 307 -17.23 17.21 -20.42
CA ALA A 307 -17.44 16.58 -21.74
C ALA A 307 -16.18 15.89 -22.30
N GLN A 308 -15.03 16.07 -21.67
CA GLN A 308 -13.75 15.52 -22.13
C GLN A 308 -13.52 14.12 -21.54
N SER A 309 -12.94 13.22 -22.33
CA SER A 309 -12.54 11.89 -21.90
C SER A 309 -11.13 11.57 -22.39
N GLY A 310 -10.32 10.94 -21.55
CA GLY A 310 -8.89 10.71 -21.84
C GLY A 310 -8.19 10.00 -20.70
N LEU A 311 -6.87 10.03 -20.73
CA LEU A 311 -6.05 9.68 -19.57
C LEU A 311 -6.02 10.86 -18.57
N LEU A 312 -5.80 10.58 -17.29
CA LEU A 312 -5.69 11.61 -16.26
C LEU A 312 -4.59 12.62 -16.63
N ALA A 313 -3.43 12.14 -17.07
CA ALA A 313 -2.29 12.99 -17.42
C ALA A 313 -2.64 13.98 -18.54
N GLU A 314 -3.41 13.54 -19.54
CA GLU A 314 -3.86 14.38 -20.65
C GLU A 314 -4.85 15.44 -20.17
N LEU A 315 -5.86 15.03 -19.40
CA LEU A 315 -6.88 15.95 -18.85
C LEU A 315 -6.26 16.97 -17.89
N ALA A 316 -5.33 16.54 -17.03
CA ALA A 316 -4.62 17.42 -16.11
C ALA A 316 -3.72 18.42 -16.86
N GLY A 317 -3.01 17.97 -17.90
CA GLY A 317 -2.22 18.85 -18.75
C GLY A 317 -3.09 19.90 -19.49
N GLN A 318 -4.26 19.49 -20.01
CA GLN A 318 -5.23 20.40 -20.61
C GLN A 318 -5.79 21.43 -19.60
N ALA A 319 -5.90 21.06 -18.33
CA ALA A 319 -6.29 21.95 -17.24
C ALA A 319 -5.15 22.87 -16.74
N GLY A 320 -3.97 22.80 -17.37
CA GLY A 320 -2.82 23.65 -17.03
C GLY A 320 -1.98 23.15 -15.84
N LEU A 321 -2.21 21.93 -15.36
CA LEU A 321 -1.42 21.34 -14.29
C LEU A 321 -0.08 20.82 -14.81
N LYS A 322 0.98 20.97 -14.02
CA LYS A 322 2.28 20.37 -14.33
C LYS A 322 2.22 18.86 -14.10
N VAL A 323 2.36 18.08 -15.17
CA VAL A 323 2.32 16.61 -15.12
C VAL A 323 3.64 16.03 -15.61
N THR A 324 4.16 15.05 -14.87
CA THR A 324 5.34 14.27 -15.24
C THR A 324 4.98 12.78 -15.20
N ALA A 325 5.46 11.99 -16.16
CA ALA A 325 5.26 10.55 -16.12
C ALA A 325 6.11 9.91 -15.02
N LEU A 326 5.54 8.94 -14.29
CA LEU A 326 6.30 8.06 -13.41
C LEU A 326 6.93 6.95 -14.25
N ASP A 327 8.26 6.88 -14.28
CA ASP A 327 9.02 5.79 -14.89
C ASP A 327 9.31 4.75 -13.80
N LEU A 328 8.45 3.73 -13.72
CA LEU A 328 8.47 2.68 -12.70
C LEU A 328 8.77 1.33 -13.33
#